data_AF-A0A1H6XQC6-F1
#
_entry.id   AF-A0A1H6XQC6-F1
#
_cell.length_a   1.000
_cell.length_b   1.000
_cell.length_c   1.000
_cell.angle_alpha   90.00
_cell.angle_beta   90.00
_cell.angle_gamma   90.00
#
_symmetry.space_group_name_H-M   'P 1'
#
loop_
_entity.id
_entity.type
_entity.pdbx_description
1 polymer ?
#
loop_
_entity_poly.entity_id
_entity_poly.type
_entity_poly.pdbx_seq_one_letter_code
_entity_poly.pdbx_strand_id
1 'polypeptide(L)'
;MPRYYLTALVCITLASATTRLHAQVYEYTPAAPGCSNTWQDGACWSVSPLNDPIGCTANGSWPPFVSTACLVEVIVNQDVQLTGDVLLGGTFTSLTVGNGAELTITGNLAIEGNRDILVSIEENARVAVSGELIISQGGSSDPTELYLGGDGSGTMDVGSVEVQNRAILHVQAGGAITSAGLTEYSGNSSVINVTGFFRTVGLLVTGGRQHQFNTFGDSQVIIDQDIDIRGDTGITIGGTSEVSVGGDVLVDGSATIIADEQSKIFVCGSYPTPSVGGRTQELDQGKFYPCNILPVELVAQQVRFYPESRSVRVSWTTGVEENHQYFIVERAIGSAANFFPLAEVNHPLSTAEQGAYSLSDSALPLYETRLYYRLVQVDQSSRQQILGDVLGIPIPGISSEPLVWRMYPNPVAGVGVRLSLLDQNRYNGEPLHVSVYGSVGQVVRLENKDLEGLNQELCTTIPTLPTGVYVIHLYWGNEHQRLKIIKR
;
A
#
# COMPACT_ATOMS: atom_id res chain seq x y z
N MET A 1 -0.72 -44.39 26.26
CA MET A 1 -0.31 -44.02 27.63
C MET A 1 0.02 -42.54 27.60
N PRO A 2 -0.76 -41.65 28.24
CA PRO A 2 -0.53 -40.22 28.09
C PRO A 2 0.59 -39.79 29.04
N ARG A 3 1.68 -39.26 28.47
CA ARG A 3 2.71 -38.53 29.22
C ARG A 3 2.26 -37.07 29.31
N TYR A 4 1.98 -36.65 30.53
CA TYR A 4 1.76 -35.26 30.92
C TYR A 4 2.98 -34.42 30.49
N TYR A 5 2.76 -33.44 29.61
CA TYR A 5 3.70 -32.34 29.41
C TYR A 5 3.32 -31.23 30.37
N LEU A 6 4.23 -30.98 31.32
CA LEU A 6 4.21 -29.83 32.21
C LEU A 6 4.41 -28.57 31.35
N THR A 7 3.38 -27.74 31.25
CA THR A 7 3.48 -26.38 30.74
C THR A 7 4.20 -25.52 31.78
N ALA A 8 5.50 -25.33 31.59
CA ALA A 8 6.25 -24.30 32.30
C ALA A 8 5.93 -22.95 31.65
N LEU A 9 4.98 -22.22 32.24
CA LEU A 9 4.67 -20.84 31.90
C LEU A 9 5.84 -19.96 32.39
N VAL A 10 6.83 -19.75 31.54
CA VAL A 10 7.88 -18.76 31.80
C VAL A 10 7.37 -17.41 31.29
N CYS A 11 6.74 -16.66 32.19
CA CYS A 11 6.55 -15.21 32.01
C CYS A 11 7.93 -14.55 32.02
N ILE A 12 8.56 -14.37 30.86
CA ILE A 12 9.59 -13.35 30.69
C ILE A 12 8.87 -12.00 30.66
N THR A 13 8.72 -11.42 31.84
CA THR A 13 8.58 -9.97 31.94
C THR A 13 9.85 -9.37 31.35
N LEU A 14 9.73 -8.72 30.19
CA LEU A 14 10.74 -7.82 29.62
C LEU A 14 11.01 -6.67 30.61
N ALA A 15 11.87 -6.94 31.58
CA ALA A 15 12.74 -5.93 32.11
C ALA A 15 13.91 -5.85 31.14
N SER A 16 13.87 -4.88 30.24
CA SER A 16 14.99 -4.49 29.38
C SER A 16 16.14 -3.97 30.25
N ALA A 17 16.84 -4.89 30.92
CA ALA A 17 18.19 -4.68 31.39
C ALA A 17 19.12 -4.97 30.22
N THR A 18 19.18 -4.04 29.27
CA THR A 18 20.30 -3.99 28.33
C THR A 18 21.56 -3.91 29.19
N THR A 19 22.35 -4.98 29.25
CA THR A 19 23.76 -4.84 29.56
C THR A 19 24.31 -3.90 28.50
N ARG A 20 24.45 -2.63 28.87
CA ARG A 20 24.95 -1.59 27.97
C ARG A 20 26.37 -1.95 27.57
N LEU A 21 26.53 -2.52 26.39
CA LEU A 21 27.82 -2.80 25.77
C LEU A 21 28.49 -1.48 25.40
N HIS A 22 29.82 -1.49 25.36
CA HIS A 22 30.63 -0.30 25.10
C HIS A 22 30.76 -0.10 23.59
N ALA A 23 30.28 1.03 23.07
CA ALA A 23 30.24 1.28 21.63
C ALA A 23 30.58 2.73 21.29
N GLN A 24 31.04 2.93 20.05
CA GLN A 24 31.09 4.24 19.42
C GLN A 24 29.89 4.41 18.51
N VAL A 25 29.16 5.50 18.73
CA VAL A 25 27.98 5.86 17.97
C VAL A 25 28.41 6.84 16.88
N TYR A 26 28.15 6.45 15.64
CA TYR A 26 28.36 7.27 14.45
C TYR A 26 27.00 7.77 13.94
N GLU A 27 26.79 9.08 14.01
CA GLU A 27 25.57 9.72 13.49
C GLU A 27 25.88 10.43 12.17
N TYR A 28 25.12 10.10 11.12
CA TYR A 28 25.30 10.69 9.80
C TYR A 28 24.79 12.14 9.76
N THR A 29 25.66 13.05 9.34
CA THR A 29 25.45 14.51 9.39
C THR A 29 25.85 15.15 8.05
N PRO A 30 25.07 14.95 6.97
CA PRO A 30 25.45 15.40 5.63
C PRO A 30 25.50 16.93 5.47
N ALA A 31 24.87 17.68 6.38
CA ALA A 31 24.96 19.14 6.43
C ALA A 31 26.25 19.67 7.07
N ALA A 32 27.14 18.80 7.58
CA ALA A 32 28.39 19.20 8.19
C ALA A 32 29.36 19.80 7.15
N PRO A 33 30.10 20.89 7.49
CA PRO A 33 31.06 21.49 6.57
C PRO A 33 32.12 20.49 6.11
N GLY A 34 32.24 20.34 4.78
CA GLY A 34 33.23 19.45 4.17
C GLY A 34 32.74 18.03 3.89
N CYS A 35 31.51 17.68 4.27
CA CYS A 35 30.92 16.40 3.92
C CYS A 35 30.67 16.27 2.40
N SER A 36 31.13 15.17 1.83
CA SER A 36 30.97 14.78 0.42
C SER A 36 29.77 13.87 0.16
N ASN A 37 28.95 13.59 1.18
CA ASN A 37 27.85 12.63 1.16
C ASN A 37 28.29 11.19 0.81
N THR A 38 29.53 10.83 1.16
CA THR A 38 30.05 9.48 0.98
C THR A 38 30.29 8.82 2.33
N TRP A 39 30.06 7.51 2.43
CA TRP A 39 30.20 6.79 3.70
C TRP A 39 31.60 6.90 4.31
N GLN A 40 32.67 6.84 3.49
CA GLN A 40 34.06 6.90 3.98
C GLN A 40 34.55 8.33 4.28
N ASP A 41 33.71 9.35 4.14
CA ASP A 41 34.09 10.72 4.47
C ASP A 41 33.82 11.01 5.95
N GLY A 42 34.90 11.09 6.73
CA GLY A 42 34.82 11.39 8.15
C GLY A 42 34.20 12.74 8.50
N ALA A 43 34.16 13.71 7.56
CA ALA A 43 33.47 14.98 7.78
C ALA A 43 31.95 14.83 7.83
N CYS A 44 31.40 13.72 7.32
CA CYS A 44 29.98 13.41 7.33
C CYS A 44 29.49 12.77 8.63
N TRP A 45 30.37 12.46 9.59
CA TRP A 45 30.00 11.69 10.78
C TRP A 45 30.28 12.46 12.07
N SER A 46 29.26 12.53 12.92
CA SER A 46 29.42 12.88 14.32
C SER A 46 29.72 11.60 15.11
N VAL A 47 30.83 11.56 15.83
CA VAL A 47 31.25 10.39 16.61
C VAL A 47 31.11 10.70 18.10
N SER A 48 30.29 9.92 18.80
CA SER A 48 30.12 10.03 20.25
C SER A 48 30.38 8.69 20.94
N PRO A 49 31.11 8.67 22.08
CA PRO A 49 31.25 7.45 22.87
C PRO A 49 29.97 7.18 23.66
N LEU A 50 29.48 5.93 23.64
CA LEU A 50 28.36 5.48 24.46
C LEU A 50 28.87 4.57 25.58
N ASN A 51 28.60 4.97 26.83
CA ASN A 51 29.06 4.31 28.07
C ASN A 51 30.59 4.10 28.11
N ASP A 52 31.36 5.19 28.01
CA ASP A 52 32.84 5.21 27.95
C ASP A 52 33.52 4.45 29.11
N PRO A 53 34.20 3.33 28.83
CA PRO A 53 35.02 2.64 29.82
C PRO A 53 36.46 2.54 29.33
N ILE A 54 37.34 2.52 30.31
CA ILE A 54 38.78 2.30 30.16
C ILE A 54 39.03 1.09 29.23
N GLY A 55 39.47 1.33 27.98
CA GLY A 55 39.91 0.28 27.05
C GLY A 55 39.42 0.37 25.59
N CYS A 56 38.36 1.13 25.27
CA CYS A 56 37.95 1.31 23.86
C CYS A 56 38.88 2.30 23.13
N THR A 57 39.55 1.85 22.07
CA THR A 57 40.25 2.75 21.15
C THR A 57 39.32 3.15 20.01
N ALA A 58 39.39 4.40 19.57
CA ALA A 58 38.52 4.90 18.52
C ALA A 58 38.72 4.17 17.18
N ASN A 59 37.61 3.82 16.51
CA ASN A 59 37.51 2.99 15.32
C ASN A 59 37.79 3.73 13.99
N GLY A 60 38.11 5.03 14.08
CA GLY A 60 38.32 5.92 12.92
C GLY A 60 37.26 7.01 12.84
N SER A 61 37.33 7.83 11.80
CA SER A 61 36.44 8.98 11.60
C SER A 61 35.11 8.65 10.88
N TRP A 62 34.94 7.43 10.39
CA TRP A 62 33.69 6.93 9.80
C TRP A 62 33.42 5.51 10.31
N PRO A 63 32.18 4.99 10.20
CA PRO A 63 31.86 3.65 10.69
C PRO A 63 32.57 2.56 9.85
N PRO A 64 33.45 1.73 10.46
CA PRO A 64 34.09 0.65 9.75
C PRO A 64 33.21 -0.60 9.68
N PHE A 65 33.45 -1.42 8.65
CA PHE A 65 32.89 -2.76 8.50
C PHE A 65 33.88 -3.89 8.83
N VAL A 66 35.01 -3.53 9.44
CA VAL A 66 36.10 -4.45 9.79
C VAL A 66 36.27 -4.50 11.30
N SER A 67 36.92 -5.54 11.81
CA SER A 67 37.13 -5.67 13.24
C SER A 67 38.06 -4.57 13.75
N THR A 68 37.56 -3.73 14.64
CA THR A 68 38.31 -2.68 15.32
C THR A 68 38.29 -2.88 16.83
N ALA A 69 38.71 -1.87 17.60
CA ALA A 69 38.87 -1.98 19.05
C ALA A 69 37.58 -1.74 19.85
N CYS A 70 36.61 -1.02 19.30
CA CYS A 70 35.33 -0.71 19.94
C CYS A 70 34.16 -1.19 19.09
N LEU A 71 33.01 -1.51 19.70
CA LEU A 71 31.80 -1.81 18.94
C LEU A 71 31.29 -0.55 18.22
N VAL A 72 30.55 -0.75 17.12
CA VAL A 72 30.09 0.32 16.24
C VAL A 72 28.58 0.28 16.13
N GLU A 73 27.96 1.37 16.55
CA GLU A 73 26.53 1.66 16.34
C GLU A 73 26.43 2.80 15.34
N VAL A 74 25.51 2.68 14.37
CA VAL A 74 25.33 3.69 13.32
C VAL A 74 23.92 4.21 13.32
N ILE A 75 23.78 5.53 13.20
CA ILE A 75 22.50 6.23 13.08
C ILE A 75 22.50 7.03 11.79
N VAL A 76 21.53 6.78 10.93
CA VAL A 76 21.31 7.45 9.65
C VAL A 76 20.00 8.22 9.74
N ASN A 77 20.08 9.54 9.88
CA ASN A 77 18.91 10.43 9.99
C ASN A 77 18.63 11.22 8.70
N GLN A 78 19.40 10.97 7.64
CA GLN A 78 19.24 11.56 6.30
C GLN A 78 19.77 10.60 5.24
N ASP A 79 19.37 10.80 3.99
CA ASP A 79 19.68 9.90 2.89
C ASP A 79 21.19 9.70 2.70
N VAL A 80 21.61 8.43 2.59
CA VAL A 80 22.99 8.06 2.31
C VAL A 80 23.04 6.84 1.40
N GLN A 81 24.00 6.85 0.48
CA GLN A 81 24.19 5.79 -0.50
C GLN A 81 25.55 5.11 -0.32
N LEU A 82 25.54 3.78 -0.20
CA LEU A 82 26.70 2.92 -0.30
C LEU A 82 26.74 2.30 -1.68
N THR A 83 27.86 2.49 -2.38
CA THR A 83 28.04 1.96 -3.73
C THR A 83 28.75 0.62 -3.69
N GLY A 84 28.18 -0.37 -4.38
CA GLY A 84 28.69 -1.73 -4.48
C GLY A 84 28.21 -2.63 -3.34
N ASP A 85 28.89 -3.76 -3.20
CA ASP A 85 28.58 -4.77 -2.19
C ASP A 85 29.08 -4.33 -0.81
N VAL A 86 28.26 -4.58 0.21
CA VAL A 86 28.53 -4.22 1.60
C VAL A 86 28.50 -5.49 2.44
N LEU A 87 29.62 -5.79 3.09
CA LEU A 87 29.70 -6.83 4.13
C LEU A 87 29.65 -6.14 5.49
N LEU A 88 28.53 -6.21 6.21
CA LEU A 88 28.46 -5.75 7.58
C LEU A 88 29.16 -6.77 8.47
N GLY A 89 30.27 -6.37 9.09
CA GLY A 89 31.08 -7.26 9.88
C GLY A 89 31.99 -6.56 10.87
N GLY A 90 32.94 -7.33 11.42
CA GLY A 90 33.91 -6.82 12.36
C GLY A 90 33.29 -6.49 13.72
N THR A 91 33.33 -5.21 14.08
CA THR A 91 32.79 -4.66 15.33
C THR A 91 31.46 -3.91 15.12
N PHE A 92 30.93 -3.90 13.90
CA PHE A 92 29.59 -3.38 13.62
C PHE A 92 28.53 -4.19 14.36
N THR A 93 27.66 -3.52 15.10
CA THR A 93 26.63 -4.15 15.93
C THR A 93 25.22 -3.67 15.61
N SER A 94 25.05 -2.39 15.26
CA SER A 94 23.72 -1.88 14.95
C SER A 94 23.69 -0.77 13.92
N LEU A 95 22.55 -0.69 13.25
CA LEU A 95 22.17 0.35 12.31
C LEU A 95 20.75 0.82 12.63
N THR A 96 20.58 2.10 12.89
CA THR A 96 19.27 2.75 12.99
C THR A 96 19.09 3.69 11.80
N VAL A 97 17.98 3.58 11.08
CA VAL A 97 17.57 4.54 10.06
C VAL A 97 16.35 5.29 10.57
N GLY A 98 16.55 6.58 10.86
CA GLY A 98 15.57 7.46 11.48
C GLY A 98 14.65 8.16 10.47
N ASN A 99 13.63 8.83 11.00
CA ASN A 99 12.50 9.43 10.29
C ASN A 99 12.76 9.89 8.85
N GLY A 100 12.08 9.22 7.92
CA GLY A 100 12.04 9.58 6.51
C GLY A 100 13.37 9.47 5.76
N ALA A 101 14.44 8.99 6.40
CA ALA A 101 15.74 8.80 5.76
C ALA A 101 15.77 7.50 4.93
N GLU A 102 16.54 7.52 3.85
CA GLU A 102 16.79 6.35 3.01
C GLU A 102 18.27 5.96 3.01
N LEU A 103 18.56 4.73 3.45
CA LEU A 103 19.85 4.08 3.27
C LEU A 103 19.81 3.24 1.99
N THR A 104 20.53 3.65 0.96
CA THR A 104 20.63 2.88 -0.30
C THR A 104 21.94 2.11 -0.38
N ILE A 105 21.87 0.81 -0.67
CA ILE A 105 23.00 -0.06 -1.02
C ILE A 105 22.80 -0.51 -2.47
N THR A 106 23.72 -0.13 -3.37
CA THR A 106 23.54 -0.41 -4.81
C THR A 106 23.95 -1.84 -5.21
N GLY A 107 24.65 -2.57 -4.35
CA GLY A 107 25.01 -3.97 -4.54
C GLY A 107 24.31 -4.88 -3.53
N ASN A 108 24.99 -5.96 -3.16
CA ASN A 108 24.53 -6.92 -2.15
C ASN A 108 24.80 -6.41 -0.73
N LEU A 109 23.97 -6.82 0.22
CA LEU A 109 24.19 -6.65 1.65
C LEU A 109 24.47 -8.03 2.27
N ALA A 110 25.67 -8.26 2.77
CA ALA A 110 26.08 -9.51 3.38
C ALA A 110 26.36 -9.37 4.88
N ILE A 111 26.04 -10.41 5.65
CA ILE A 111 26.41 -10.59 7.06
C ILE A 111 26.96 -12.01 7.20
N GLU A 112 28.20 -12.14 7.68
CA GLU A 112 28.89 -13.44 7.70
C GLU A 112 29.71 -13.66 8.98
N GLY A 113 29.83 -14.92 9.41
CA GLY A 113 30.86 -15.36 10.35
C GLY A 113 30.56 -15.09 11.82
N ASN A 114 29.47 -15.66 12.34
CA ASN A 114 29.06 -15.65 13.75
C ASN A 114 28.85 -14.24 14.29
N ARG A 115 27.93 -13.50 13.67
CA ARG A 115 27.68 -12.09 13.95
C ARG A 115 26.23 -11.85 14.29
N ASP A 116 25.99 -10.95 15.25
CA ASP A 116 24.66 -10.49 15.62
C ASP A 116 24.55 -9.02 15.25
N ILE A 117 23.72 -8.70 14.26
CA ILE A 117 23.50 -7.33 13.77
C ILE A 117 22.06 -6.93 14.02
N LEU A 118 21.86 -5.76 14.63
CA LEU A 118 20.54 -5.15 14.81
C LEU A 118 20.31 -4.02 13.80
N VAL A 119 19.23 -4.09 13.04
CA VAL A 119 18.76 -3.03 12.15
C VAL A 119 17.40 -2.55 12.65
N SER A 120 17.30 -1.27 13.01
CA SER A 120 16.05 -0.59 13.38
C SER A 120 15.68 0.42 12.28
N ILE A 121 14.46 0.33 11.75
CA ILE A 121 13.96 1.23 10.70
C ILE A 121 12.70 1.93 11.24
N GLU A 122 12.73 3.25 11.35
CA GLU A 122 11.76 4.04 12.12
C GLU A 122 11.06 5.09 11.26
N GLU A 123 9.84 5.48 11.62
CA GLU A 123 9.14 6.67 11.11
C GLU A 123 9.17 6.84 9.57
N ASN A 124 8.68 5.83 8.83
CA ASN A 124 8.66 5.76 7.36
C ASN A 124 10.05 5.79 6.68
N ALA A 125 11.11 5.49 7.42
CA ALA A 125 12.45 5.31 6.86
C ALA A 125 12.55 4.05 6.00
N ARG A 126 13.61 3.99 5.18
CA ARG A 126 13.82 2.90 4.23
C ARG A 126 15.26 2.43 4.21
N VAL A 127 15.47 1.12 4.18
CA VAL A 127 16.74 0.51 3.76
C VAL A 127 16.51 -0.16 2.40
N ALA A 128 17.17 0.32 1.36
CA ALA A 128 17.01 -0.16 0.00
C ALA A 128 18.29 -0.88 -0.47
N VAL A 129 18.24 -2.20 -0.61
CA VAL A 129 19.31 -3.02 -1.15
C VAL A 129 18.94 -3.42 -2.58
N SER A 130 19.70 -2.95 -3.56
CA SER A 130 19.40 -3.25 -4.97
C SER A 130 19.69 -4.71 -5.33
N GLY A 131 20.68 -5.30 -4.67
CA GLY A 131 21.04 -6.71 -4.81
C GLY A 131 20.42 -7.59 -3.72
N GLU A 132 21.14 -8.63 -3.35
CA GLU A 132 20.71 -9.65 -2.40
C GLU A 132 21.04 -9.29 -0.94
N LEU A 133 20.15 -9.65 -0.02
CA LEU A 133 20.47 -9.78 1.39
C LEU A 133 20.96 -11.19 1.68
N ILE A 134 22.24 -11.32 2.03
CA ILE A 134 22.92 -12.60 2.30
C ILE A 134 23.26 -12.69 3.79
N ILE A 135 22.79 -13.73 4.47
CA ILE A 135 23.20 -14.03 5.85
C ILE A 135 23.82 -15.43 5.84
N SER A 136 25.11 -15.54 6.20
CA SER A 136 25.85 -16.79 5.97
C SER A 136 26.88 -17.14 7.06
N GLN A 137 27.46 -18.33 6.93
CA GLN A 137 28.65 -18.78 7.67
C GLN A 137 28.51 -18.75 9.21
N GLY A 138 27.37 -19.22 9.74
CA GLY A 138 27.18 -19.37 11.18
C GLY A 138 27.93 -20.57 11.77
N GLY A 139 28.33 -20.43 13.03
CA GLY A 139 29.06 -21.40 13.83
C GLY A 139 28.13 -22.43 14.44
N SER A 140 28.68 -23.53 14.96
CA SER A 140 27.87 -24.59 15.59
C SER A 140 27.19 -24.16 16.89
N SER A 141 27.78 -23.19 17.58
CA SER A 141 27.29 -22.65 18.85
C SER A 141 26.81 -21.21 18.72
N ASP A 142 27.35 -20.48 17.74
CA ASP A 142 27.16 -19.05 17.53
C ASP A 142 26.73 -18.85 16.07
N PRO A 143 25.41 -18.85 15.79
CA PRO A 143 24.91 -18.57 14.44
C PRO A 143 25.25 -17.15 13.98
N THR A 144 25.01 -16.88 12.70
CA THR A 144 25.02 -15.49 12.18
C THR A 144 23.59 -14.98 12.18
N GLU A 145 23.31 -13.92 12.92
CA GLU A 145 21.97 -13.41 13.17
C GLU A 145 21.79 -11.96 12.68
N LEU A 146 20.71 -11.72 11.93
CA LEU A 146 20.21 -10.38 11.63
C LEU A 146 18.88 -10.17 12.34
N TYR A 147 18.81 -9.15 13.17
CA TYR A 147 17.59 -8.67 13.80
C TYR A 147 17.09 -7.44 13.07
N LEU A 148 15.94 -7.54 12.42
CA LEU A 148 15.26 -6.44 11.77
C LEU A 148 14.05 -6.03 12.61
N GLY A 149 14.09 -4.83 13.18
CA GLY A 149 13.03 -4.24 13.98
C GLY A 149 12.67 -2.84 13.50
N GLY A 150 11.79 -2.17 14.25
CA GLY A 150 11.30 -0.85 13.93
C GLY A 150 10.03 -0.51 14.70
N ASP A 151 9.35 0.55 14.29
CA ASP A 151 8.08 1.01 14.86
C ASP A 151 6.84 0.54 14.07
N GLY A 152 7.03 -0.26 13.03
CA GLY A 152 5.99 -0.75 12.12
C GLY A 152 5.74 0.11 10.88
N SER A 153 6.44 1.25 10.74
CA SER A 153 6.28 2.14 9.58
C SER A 153 7.46 2.13 8.61
N GLY A 154 8.65 1.76 9.08
CA GLY A 154 9.85 1.62 8.26
C GLY A 154 9.92 0.28 7.52
N THR A 155 10.67 0.21 6.42
CA THR A 155 10.82 -1.03 5.64
C THR A 155 12.23 -1.25 5.09
N MET A 156 12.63 -2.52 5.01
CA MET A 156 13.79 -2.97 4.25
C MET A 156 13.34 -3.58 2.94
N ASP A 157 13.76 -3.02 1.81
CA ASP A 157 13.49 -3.55 0.48
C ASP A 157 14.76 -4.14 -0.12
N VAL A 158 14.69 -5.39 -0.57
CA VAL A 158 15.83 -6.13 -1.09
C VAL A 158 15.51 -6.79 -2.44
N GLY A 159 16.52 -7.05 -3.26
CA GLY A 159 16.38 -7.74 -4.53
C GLY A 159 16.03 -9.22 -4.36
N SER A 160 16.69 -9.92 -3.43
CA SER A 160 16.40 -11.29 -2.99
C SER A 160 16.90 -11.48 -1.55
N VAL A 161 16.52 -12.60 -0.92
CA VAL A 161 17.02 -12.98 0.40
C VAL A 161 17.65 -14.36 0.30
N GLU A 162 18.91 -14.51 0.75
CA GLU A 162 19.55 -15.81 0.89
C GLU A 162 20.03 -16.03 2.33
N VAL A 163 19.62 -17.15 2.94
CA VAL A 163 20.02 -17.52 4.31
C VAL A 163 20.77 -18.85 4.29
N GLN A 164 22.06 -18.81 4.58
CA GLN A 164 22.97 -19.94 4.40
C GLN A 164 23.63 -20.42 5.69
N ASN A 165 23.78 -21.74 5.86
CA ASN A 165 24.66 -22.36 6.86
C ASN A 165 24.59 -21.75 8.27
N ARG A 166 23.57 -22.11 9.06
CA ARG A 166 23.36 -21.66 10.45
C ARG A 166 23.22 -20.14 10.58
N ALA A 167 22.61 -19.52 9.59
CA ALA A 167 22.21 -18.13 9.64
C ALA A 167 20.75 -17.98 10.07
N ILE A 168 20.45 -16.89 10.78
CA ILE A 168 19.12 -16.60 11.29
C ILE A 168 18.72 -15.18 10.91
N LEU A 169 17.58 -15.03 10.25
CA LEU A 169 16.91 -13.74 10.09
C LEU A 169 15.75 -13.65 11.08
N HIS A 170 15.76 -12.62 11.92
CA HIS A 170 14.66 -12.27 12.81
C HIS A 170 13.98 -11.00 12.30
N VAL A 171 12.77 -11.13 11.77
CA VAL A 171 11.89 -9.98 11.51
C VAL A 171 11.03 -9.76 12.75
N GLN A 172 11.48 -8.87 13.63
CA GLN A 172 10.86 -8.59 14.91
C GLN A 172 9.53 -7.84 14.74
N ALA A 173 8.74 -7.76 15.81
CA ALA A 173 7.55 -6.90 15.83
C ALA A 173 7.93 -5.45 15.47
N GLY A 174 7.14 -4.81 14.60
CA GLY A 174 7.46 -3.48 14.06
C GLY A 174 8.52 -3.46 12.96
N GLY A 175 9.20 -4.58 12.70
CA GLY A 175 10.08 -4.74 11.54
C GLY A 175 9.28 -5.14 10.29
N ALA A 176 9.70 -4.66 9.13
CA ALA A 176 9.13 -5.02 7.84
C ALA A 176 10.22 -5.22 6.78
N ILE A 177 10.14 -6.33 6.04
CA ILE A 177 11.01 -6.59 4.89
C ILE A 177 10.20 -6.99 3.66
N THR A 178 10.59 -6.48 2.49
CA THR A 178 10.09 -6.91 1.19
C THR A 178 11.23 -7.37 0.29
N SER A 179 11.06 -8.54 -0.30
CA SER A 179 11.97 -9.11 -1.30
C SER A 179 11.30 -9.07 -2.67
N ALA A 180 11.94 -8.40 -3.63
CA ALA A 180 11.51 -8.35 -5.03
C ALA A 180 11.80 -9.64 -5.81
N GLY A 181 12.48 -10.59 -5.18
CA GLY A 181 12.87 -11.89 -5.71
C GLY A 181 12.60 -13.01 -4.72
N LEU A 182 13.18 -14.18 -4.97
CA LEU A 182 13.00 -15.35 -4.13
C LEU A 182 13.69 -15.18 -2.77
N THR A 183 13.14 -15.86 -1.77
CA THR A 183 13.84 -16.17 -0.54
C THR A 183 14.34 -17.60 -0.62
N GLU A 184 15.66 -17.76 -0.62
CA GLU A 184 16.34 -19.04 -0.79
C GLU A 184 17.08 -19.43 0.49
N TYR A 185 17.01 -20.72 0.81
CA TYR A 185 17.82 -21.32 1.86
C TYR A 185 18.87 -22.19 1.20
N SER A 186 20.08 -22.15 1.76
CA SER A 186 21.15 -23.07 1.36
C SER A 186 21.98 -23.50 2.57
N GLY A 187 22.80 -24.55 2.40
CA GLY A 187 23.62 -25.05 3.50
C GLY A 187 22.87 -25.97 4.46
N ASN A 188 22.89 -25.70 5.76
CA ASN A 188 22.14 -26.43 6.79
C ASN A 188 21.73 -25.49 7.93
N SER A 189 20.64 -25.81 8.63
CA SER A 189 20.25 -25.21 9.91
C SER A 189 20.02 -23.69 9.85
N SER A 190 19.69 -23.14 8.68
CA SER A 190 19.30 -21.74 8.52
C SER A 190 17.85 -21.53 8.95
N VAL A 191 17.55 -20.38 9.56
CA VAL A 191 16.23 -20.08 10.13
C VAL A 191 15.76 -18.69 9.71
N ILE A 192 14.48 -18.53 9.41
CA ILE A 192 13.82 -17.22 9.37
C ILE A 192 12.71 -17.25 10.42
N ASN A 193 12.69 -16.24 11.29
CA ASN A 193 11.70 -16.04 12.34
C ASN A 193 10.98 -14.72 12.09
N VAL A 194 9.67 -14.76 11.92
CA VAL A 194 8.84 -13.58 11.60
C VAL A 194 7.83 -13.33 12.70
N THR A 195 7.93 -12.17 13.34
CA THR A 195 6.93 -11.58 14.23
C THR A 195 6.33 -10.30 13.62
N GLY A 196 7.07 -9.63 12.72
CA GLY A 196 6.61 -8.44 11.98
C GLY A 196 6.00 -8.75 10.61
N PHE A 197 6.36 -7.94 9.60
CA PHE A 197 5.91 -8.09 8.22
C PHE A 197 7.00 -8.67 7.31
N PHE A 198 6.69 -9.73 6.57
CA PHE A 198 7.61 -10.33 5.61
C PHE A 198 6.90 -10.56 4.27
N ARG A 199 7.46 -10.02 3.19
CA ARG A 199 6.99 -10.29 1.83
C ARG A 199 8.11 -10.80 0.94
N THR A 200 7.82 -11.81 0.13
CA THR A 200 8.75 -12.34 -0.87
C THR A 200 8.03 -12.81 -2.12
N VAL A 201 8.72 -12.92 -3.25
CA VAL A 201 8.14 -13.44 -4.48
C VAL A 201 7.85 -14.93 -4.35
N GLY A 202 8.74 -15.69 -3.75
CA GLY A 202 8.60 -17.13 -3.58
C GLY A 202 9.53 -17.62 -2.49
N LEU A 203 9.21 -18.76 -1.90
CA LEU A 203 9.98 -19.33 -0.80
C LEU A 203 10.54 -20.69 -1.22
N LEU A 204 11.85 -20.76 -1.46
CA LEU A 204 12.54 -21.98 -1.85
C LEU A 204 13.42 -22.46 -0.70
N VAL A 205 12.95 -23.48 0.02
CA VAL A 205 13.69 -24.09 1.12
C VAL A 205 14.23 -25.44 0.66
N THR A 206 15.40 -25.41 0.02
CA THR A 206 16.05 -26.59 -0.55
C THR A 206 17.47 -26.78 -0.02
N GLY A 207 17.95 -28.03 -0.08
CA GLY A 207 19.25 -28.40 0.46
C GLY A 207 19.23 -28.59 1.98
N GLY A 208 20.31 -29.17 2.50
CA GLY A 208 20.55 -29.20 3.94
C GLY A 208 19.63 -30.04 4.82
N ARG A 209 19.79 -29.82 6.12
CA ARG A 209 18.93 -30.33 7.19
C ARG A 209 18.60 -29.20 8.17
N GLN A 210 17.47 -29.33 8.84
CA GLN A 210 17.03 -28.45 9.93
C GLN A 210 16.81 -26.99 9.52
N HIS A 211 16.48 -26.73 8.26
CA HIS A 211 16.01 -25.40 7.87
C HIS A 211 14.66 -25.11 8.50
N GLN A 212 14.45 -23.86 8.91
CA GLN A 212 13.17 -23.44 9.49
C GLN A 212 12.66 -22.10 8.94
N PHE A 213 11.36 -22.04 8.68
CA PHE A 213 10.64 -20.78 8.50
C PHE A 213 9.53 -20.72 9.54
N ASN A 214 9.62 -19.80 10.48
CA ASN A 214 8.73 -19.73 11.63
C ASN A 214 8.02 -18.38 11.69
N THR A 215 6.74 -18.40 12.02
CA THR A 215 5.96 -17.19 12.28
C THR A 215 5.43 -17.19 13.71
N PHE A 216 5.32 -16.02 14.32
CA PHE A 216 4.94 -15.85 15.72
C PHE A 216 4.02 -14.65 15.90
N GLY A 217 3.31 -14.60 17.04
CA GLY A 217 2.47 -13.46 17.39
C GLY A 217 1.37 -13.24 16.35
N ASP A 218 1.23 -12.00 15.88
CA ASP A 218 0.29 -11.52 14.87
C ASP A 218 0.98 -11.18 13.53
N SER A 219 2.08 -11.87 13.23
CA SER A 219 2.88 -11.61 12.02
C SER A 219 2.08 -11.74 10.72
N GLN A 220 2.51 -10.99 9.71
CA GLN A 220 1.95 -11.02 8.36
C GLN A 220 3.01 -11.46 7.37
N VAL A 221 2.75 -12.58 6.69
CA VAL A 221 3.64 -13.14 5.67
C VAL A 221 2.92 -13.21 4.33
N ILE A 222 3.53 -12.65 3.30
CA ILE A 222 3.01 -12.69 1.93
C ILE A 222 4.05 -13.32 1.01
N ILE A 223 3.67 -14.39 0.32
CA ILE A 223 4.47 -15.11 -0.65
C ILE A 223 3.71 -15.04 -1.97
N ASP A 224 4.20 -14.23 -2.92
CA ASP A 224 3.43 -13.88 -4.11
C ASP A 224 3.23 -15.08 -5.08
N GLN A 225 4.14 -16.06 -5.05
CA GLN A 225 4.15 -17.26 -5.88
C GLN A 225 4.19 -18.52 -4.99
N ASP A 226 5.09 -19.45 -5.29
CA ASP A 226 5.11 -20.78 -4.72
C ASP A 226 5.92 -20.85 -3.42
N ILE A 227 5.52 -21.78 -2.55
CA ILE A 227 6.37 -22.34 -1.51
C ILE A 227 6.86 -23.69 -2.02
N ASP A 228 8.18 -23.88 -2.12
CA ASP A 228 8.78 -25.18 -2.40
C ASP A 228 9.71 -25.56 -1.24
N ILE A 229 9.23 -26.48 -0.40
CA ILE A 229 10.02 -27.02 0.72
C ILE A 229 10.37 -28.48 0.48
N ARG A 230 11.66 -28.79 0.65
CA ARG A 230 12.19 -30.13 0.46
C ARG A 230 13.11 -30.52 1.61
N GLY A 231 13.44 -31.81 1.68
CA GLY A 231 14.44 -32.33 2.60
C GLY A 231 13.95 -32.44 4.04
N ASP A 232 14.80 -32.11 5.00
CA ASP A 232 14.54 -32.15 6.44
C ASP A 232 14.31 -30.71 6.94
N THR A 233 13.17 -30.14 6.53
CA THR A 233 12.83 -28.71 6.70
C THR A 233 11.51 -28.56 7.44
N GLY A 234 11.43 -27.60 8.37
CA GLY A 234 10.20 -27.28 9.09
C GLY A 234 9.68 -25.88 8.79
N ILE A 235 8.38 -25.75 8.51
CA ILE A 235 7.68 -24.46 8.60
C ILE A 235 6.75 -24.51 9.81
N THR A 236 6.82 -23.53 10.69
CA THR A 236 5.92 -23.41 11.85
C THR A 236 5.15 -22.11 11.77
N ILE A 237 3.83 -22.17 11.69
CA ILE A 237 2.95 -20.99 11.67
C ILE A 237 2.27 -20.88 13.04
N GLY A 238 2.79 -19.99 13.88
CA GLY A 238 2.39 -19.85 15.27
C GLY A 238 1.51 -18.63 15.58
N GLY A 239 0.85 -18.65 16.74
CA GLY A 239 0.06 -17.51 17.23
C GLY A 239 -1.17 -17.21 16.36
N THR A 240 -1.46 -15.93 16.15
CA THR A 240 -2.51 -15.40 15.25
C THR A 240 -1.95 -14.98 13.90
N SER A 241 -0.79 -15.51 13.50
CA SER A 241 -0.11 -15.15 12.25
C SER A 241 -0.98 -15.46 11.03
N GLU A 242 -0.85 -14.61 10.01
CA GLU A 242 -1.48 -14.80 8.71
C GLU A 242 -0.41 -14.98 7.62
N VAL A 243 -0.50 -16.10 6.89
CA VAL A 243 0.37 -16.42 5.75
C VAL A 243 -0.47 -16.48 4.49
N SER A 244 -0.14 -15.70 3.49
CA SER A 244 -0.79 -15.73 2.17
C SER A 244 0.19 -16.21 1.10
N VAL A 245 -0.24 -17.20 0.30
CA VAL A 245 0.53 -17.84 -0.77
C VAL A 245 -0.24 -17.70 -2.08
N GLY A 246 0.32 -16.96 -3.03
CA GLY A 246 -0.30 -16.72 -4.34
C GLY A 246 -0.20 -17.88 -5.32
N GLY A 247 0.73 -18.80 -5.11
CA GLY A 247 0.95 -20.00 -5.93
C GLY A 247 0.68 -21.31 -5.19
N ASP A 248 1.41 -22.35 -5.59
CA ASP A 248 1.33 -23.70 -5.05
C ASP A 248 2.18 -23.84 -3.77
N VAL A 249 1.76 -24.74 -2.88
CA VAL A 249 2.57 -25.21 -1.75
C VAL A 249 3.06 -26.61 -2.07
N LEU A 250 4.34 -26.74 -2.40
CA LEU A 250 5.01 -28.00 -2.70
C LEU A 250 5.79 -28.48 -1.49
N VAL A 251 5.49 -29.70 -1.05
CA VAL A 251 6.14 -30.33 0.11
C VAL A 251 6.67 -31.70 -0.29
N ASP A 252 8.00 -31.87 -0.25
CA ASP A 252 8.65 -33.15 -0.56
C ASP A 252 9.70 -33.58 0.48
N GLY A 253 10.11 -34.86 0.42
CA GLY A 253 11.07 -35.45 1.35
C GLY A 253 10.47 -35.71 2.73
N SER A 254 11.11 -35.16 3.76
CA SER A 254 10.67 -35.23 5.16
C SER A 254 10.22 -33.85 5.68
N ALA A 255 9.99 -32.90 4.77
CA ALA A 255 9.61 -31.54 5.14
C ALA A 255 8.22 -31.53 5.78
N THR A 256 8.04 -30.63 6.74
CA THR A 256 6.80 -30.46 7.49
C THR A 256 6.36 -29.01 7.52
N ILE A 257 5.07 -28.76 7.30
CA ILE A 257 4.41 -27.51 7.68
C ILE A 257 3.54 -27.82 8.90
N ILE A 258 3.67 -27.03 9.97
CA ILE A 258 2.93 -27.13 11.22
C ILE A 258 2.24 -25.80 11.47
N ALA A 259 0.93 -25.82 11.75
CA ALA A 259 0.14 -24.63 12.03
C ALA A 259 -0.56 -24.72 13.39
N ASP A 260 -0.51 -23.62 14.16
CA ASP A 260 -1.20 -23.46 15.45
C ASP A 260 -2.71 -23.17 15.28
N GLU A 261 -3.50 -23.41 16.34
CA GLU A 261 -4.96 -23.27 16.36
C GLU A 261 -5.48 -21.87 15.96
N GLN A 262 -4.71 -20.80 16.17
CA GLN A 262 -5.15 -19.43 15.90
C GLN A 262 -4.56 -18.85 14.60
N SER A 263 -3.69 -19.60 13.93
CA SER A 263 -3.05 -19.17 12.69
C SER A 263 -3.95 -19.37 11.47
N LYS A 264 -3.63 -18.68 10.36
CA LYS A 264 -4.33 -18.82 9.07
C LYS A 264 -3.33 -18.90 7.92
N ILE A 265 -3.51 -19.88 7.04
CA ILE A 265 -2.70 -20.05 5.83
C ILE A 265 -3.64 -20.00 4.62
N PHE A 266 -3.54 -18.95 3.82
CA PHE A 266 -4.28 -18.77 2.56
C PHE A 266 -3.42 -19.23 1.39
N VAL A 267 -3.94 -20.14 0.56
CA VAL A 267 -3.22 -20.66 -0.62
C VAL A 267 -4.10 -20.55 -1.86
N CYS A 268 -3.62 -19.83 -2.87
CA CYS A 268 -4.33 -19.68 -4.14
C CYS A 268 -4.18 -20.88 -5.07
N GLY A 269 -3.03 -21.55 -5.00
CA GLY A 269 -2.73 -22.74 -5.79
C GLY A 269 -3.14 -24.04 -5.09
N SER A 270 -2.50 -25.11 -5.53
CA SER A 270 -2.63 -26.44 -4.97
C SER A 270 -1.79 -26.55 -3.69
N TYR A 271 -2.32 -27.22 -2.69
CA TYR A 271 -1.58 -27.57 -1.48
C TYR A 271 -1.87 -29.02 -1.08
N PRO A 272 -0.89 -29.74 -0.51
CA PRO A 272 -1.09 -31.08 0.02
C PRO A 272 -2.16 -31.06 1.12
N THR A 273 -3.03 -32.07 1.12
CA THR A 273 -4.04 -32.22 2.17
C THR A 273 -3.37 -32.47 3.52
N PRO A 274 -3.65 -31.65 4.54
CA PRO A 274 -3.12 -31.87 5.89
C PRO A 274 -3.52 -33.24 6.43
N SER A 275 -2.58 -33.92 7.08
CA SER A 275 -2.82 -35.19 7.76
C SER A 275 -1.94 -35.27 9.01
N VAL A 276 -2.54 -35.64 10.13
CA VAL A 276 -1.83 -35.77 11.41
C VAL A 276 -0.70 -36.79 11.27
N GLY A 277 0.54 -36.36 11.54
CA GLY A 277 1.74 -37.18 11.36
C GLY A 277 2.25 -37.31 9.91
N GLY A 278 1.64 -36.60 8.95
CA GLY A 278 2.08 -36.52 7.55
C GLY A 278 3.15 -35.46 7.28
N ARG A 279 3.44 -35.21 5.99
CA ARG A 279 4.34 -34.12 5.54
C ARG A 279 3.71 -32.72 5.69
N THR A 280 2.39 -32.65 5.84
CA THR A 280 1.67 -31.43 6.15
C THR A 280 0.86 -31.73 7.39
N GLN A 281 1.22 -31.13 8.52
CA GLN A 281 0.64 -31.42 9.83
C GLN A 281 -0.14 -30.21 10.32
N GLU A 282 -1.38 -30.44 10.71
CA GLU A 282 -2.17 -29.49 11.45
C GLU A 282 -2.21 -29.94 12.91
N LEU A 283 -2.00 -29.02 13.86
CA LEU A 283 -2.23 -29.31 15.28
C LEU A 283 -3.73 -29.27 15.63
N ASP A 284 -4.55 -28.58 14.82
CA ASP A 284 -6.02 -28.55 14.93
C ASP A 284 -6.71 -28.40 13.55
N GLN A 285 -7.98 -28.82 13.42
CA GLN A 285 -8.68 -28.92 12.13
C GLN A 285 -8.88 -27.56 11.43
N GLY A 286 -8.37 -27.44 10.19
CA GLY A 286 -8.79 -26.43 9.20
C GLY A 286 -7.93 -25.16 9.17
N LYS A 287 -6.71 -25.24 8.64
CA LYS A 287 -5.78 -24.09 8.61
C LYS A 287 -5.28 -23.68 7.23
N PHE A 288 -5.38 -24.58 6.25
CA PHE A 288 -5.23 -24.23 4.85
C PHE A 288 -6.56 -23.84 4.24
N TYR A 289 -6.65 -22.58 3.85
CA TYR A 289 -7.82 -22.01 3.19
C TYR A 289 -7.46 -21.71 1.74
N PRO A 290 -8.35 -21.95 0.77
CA PRO A 290 -8.17 -21.39 -0.55
C PRO A 290 -8.09 -19.86 -0.44
N CYS A 291 -7.23 -19.20 -1.22
CA CYS A 291 -7.15 -17.74 -1.19
C CYS A 291 -8.44 -17.05 -1.68
N ASN A 292 -9.34 -17.84 -2.27
CA ASN A 292 -10.74 -17.49 -2.44
C ASN A 292 -11.56 -17.87 -1.20
N ILE A 293 -11.24 -17.26 -0.06
CA ILE A 293 -12.30 -16.76 0.80
C ILE A 293 -12.36 -15.27 0.58
N LEU A 294 -13.20 -14.88 -0.39
CA LEU A 294 -13.75 -13.53 -0.41
C LEU A 294 -14.48 -13.36 0.94
N PRO A 295 -14.05 -12.43 1.80
CA PRO A 295 -14.62 -12.32 3.14
C PRO A 295 -16.08 -11.80 3.12
N VAL A 296 -16.63 -11.46 1.95
CA VAL A 296 -18.09 -11.34 1.75
C VAL A 296 -18.44 -11.81 0.33
N GLU A 297 -19.41 -12.72 0.22
CA GLU A 297 -20.02 -13.07 -1.06
C GLU A 297 -21.08 -12.02 -1.43
N LEU A 298 -20.86 -11.24 -2.49
CA LEU A 298 -21.84 -10.27 -2.97
C LEU A 298 -22.90 -10.97 -3.85
N VAL A 299 -24.13 -11.08 -3.35
CA VAL A 299 -25.26 -11.71 -4.07
C VAL A 299 -25.89 -10.73 -5.06
N ALA A 300 -26.05 -9.47 -4.66
CA ALA A 300 -26.66 -8.45 -5.51
C ALA A 300 -26.20 -7.05 -5.12
N GLN A 301 -26.16 -6.15 -6.09
CA GLN A 301 -25.97 -4.73 -5.86
C GLN A 301 -26.71 -3.89 -6.90
N GLN A 302 -27.18 -2.71 -6.50
CA GLN A 302 -27.88 -1.78 -7.37
C GLN A 302 -27.72 -0.33 -6.93
N VAL A 303 -27.85 0.58 -7.90
CA VAL A 303 -27.90 2.02 -7.68
C VAL A 303 -29.17 2.58 -8.33
N ARG A 304 -29.91 3.43 -7.62
CA ARG A 304 -31.14 4.04 -8.11
C ARG A 304 -31.24 5.51 -7.74
N PHE A 305 -31.57 6.35 -8.72
CA PHE A 305 -31.84 7.77 -8.52
C PHE A 305 -33.33 7.99 -8.21
N TYR A 306 -33.61 8.85 -7.23
CA TYR A 306 -34.94 9.25 -6.79
C TYR A 306 -35.11 10.75 -7.06
N PRO A 307 -35.83 11.13 -8.14
CA PRO A 307 -35.97 12.53 -8.54
C PRO A 307 -36.63 13.42 -7.48
N GLU A 308 -37.69 12.92 -6.82
CA GLU A 308 -38.50 13.68 -5.86
C GLU A 308 -37.69 14.19 -4.65
N SER A 309 -36.78 13.35 -4.16
CA SER A 309 -35.89 13.67 -3.03
C SER A 309 -34.49 14.08 -3.50
N ARG A 310 -34.26 14.11 -4.81
CA ARG A 310 -32.95 14.28 -5.46
C ARG A 310 -31.83 13.54 -4.73
N SER A 311 -31.99 12.23 -4.60
CA SER A 311 -31.04 11.35 -3.91
C SER A 311 -30.75 10.09 -4.71
N VAL A 312 -29.59 9.50 -4.47
CA VAL A 312 -29.21 8.19 -5.00
C VAL A 312 -29.23 7.18 -3.85
N ARG A 313 -29.87 6.04 -4.05
CA ARG A 313 -29.74 4.90 -3.13
C ARG A 313 -28.82 3.87 -3.74
N VAL A 314 -27.82 3.47 -2.97
CA VAL A 314 -26.99 2.29 -3.22
C VAL A 314 -27.49 1.19 -2.28
N SER A 315 -27.76 -0.01 -2.79
CA SER A 315 -28.18 -1.13 -1.95
C SER A 315 -27.56 -2.42 -2.43
N TRP A 316 -27.20 -3.28 -1.49
CA TRP A 316 -26.57 -4.56 -1.78
C TRP A 316 -27.04 -5.65 -0.82
N THR A 317 -26.87 -6.88 -1.27
CA THR A 317 -27.18 -8.09 -0.52
C THR A 317 -25.97 -9.00 -0.56
N THR A 318 -25.66 -9.56 0.60
CA THR A 318 -24.54 -10.47 0.80
C THR A 318 -25.08 -11.89 1.06
N GLY A 319 -24.29 -12.88 0.68
CA GLY A 319 -24.49 -14.28 1.02
C GLY A 319 -23.83 -14.52 2.37
N VAL A 320 -22.65 -15.11 2.35
CA VAL A 320 -21.83 -15.30 3.54
C VAL A 320 -20.97 -14.06 3.83
N GLU A 321 -20.86 -13.67 5.09
CA GLU A 321 -20.01 -12.59 5.58
C GLU A 321 -19.00 -13.13 6.62
N GLU A 322 -17.83 -13.56 6.17
CA GLU A 322 -16.75 -14.08 7.03
C GLU A 322 -15.66 -13.03 7.23
N ASN A 323 -15.15 -12.86 8.45
CA ASN A 323 -14.12 -11.85 8.74
C ASN A 323 -14.55 -10.41 8.37
N HIS A 324 -15.85 -10.12 8.29
CA HIS A 324 -16.37 -8.80 7.97
C HIS A 324 -16.45 -7.90 9.21
N GLN A 325 -16.09 -6.62 9.08
CA GLN A 325 -16.31 -5.60 10.11
C GLN A 325 -17.39 -4.59 9.69
N TYR A 326 -17.21 -3.92 8.55
CA TYR A 326 -18.16 -2.97 7.98
C TYR A 326 -17.90 -2.74 6.49
N PHE A 327 -18.83 -2.08 5.80
CA PHE A 327 -18.66 -1.64 4.41
C PHE A 327 -18.36 -0.14 4.36
N ILE A 328 -17.57 0.29 3.38
CA ILE A 328 -17.44 1.68 2.95
C ILE A 328 -18.08 1.79 1.57
N VAL A 329 -19.00 2.73 1.41
CA VAL A 329 -19.47 3.15 0.08
C VAL A 329 -18.63 4.31 -0.37
N GLU A 330 -18.01 4.19 -1.54
CA GLU A 330 -17.22 5.28 -2.12
C GLU A 330 -17.89 5.83 -3.38
N ARG A 331 -17.63 7.12 -3.66
CA ARG A 331 -18.21 7.85 -4.78
C ARG A 331 -17.14 8.56 -5.60
N ALA A 332 -17.24 8.47 -6.92
CA ALA A 332 -16.50 9.27 -7.88
C ALA A 332 -17.46 10.12 -8.75
N ILE A 333 -16.99 11.29 -9.20
CA ILE A 333 -17.80 12.27 -9.96
C ILE A 333 -17.21 12.42 -11.36
N GLY A 334 -18.05 12.30 -12.40
CA GLY A 334 -17.70 12.49 -13.81
C GLY A 334 -16.94 11.33 -14.44
N SER A 335 -16.03 10.68 -13.69
CA SER A 335 -15.27 9.50 -14.10
C SER A 335 -15.05 8.53 -12.95
N ALA A 336 -14.78 7.25 -13.24
CA ALA A 336 -14.46 6.22 -12.26
C ALA A 336 -12.97 6.18 -11.86
N ALA A 337 -12.26 7.31 -11.93
CA ALA A 337 -10.83 7.37 -11.66
C ALA A 337 -10.50 7.70 -10.18
N ASN A 338 -11.29 8.58 -9.56
CA ASN A 338 -11.01 9.11 -8.21
C ASN A 338 -12.22 8.89 -7.30
N PHE A 339 -12.17 7.86 -6.47
CA PHE A 339 -13.19 7.53 -5.48
C PHE A 339 -12.86 8.17 -4.14
N PHE A 340 -13.89 8.67 -3.47
CA PHE A 340 -13.81 9.20 -2.11
C PHE A 340 -14.82 8.49 -1.21
N PRO A 341 -14.48 8.22 0.07
CA PRO A 341 -15.41 7.61 1.01
C PRO A 341 -16.61 8.52 1.23
N LEU A 342 -17.81 7.95 1.09
CA LEU A 342 -19.08 8.63 1.31
C LEU A 342 -19.63 8.33 2.71
N ALA A 343 -19.65 7.05 3.11
CA ALA A 343 -20.08 6.62 4.42
C ALA A 343 -19.62 5.19 4.72
N GLU A 344 -19.46 4.91 6.02
CA GLU A 344 -19.34 3.56 6.58
C GLU A 344 -20.73 2.99 6.90
N VAL A 345 -20.94 1.70 6.64
CA VAL A 345 -22.19 0.98 6.86
C VAL A 345 -21.88 -0.27 7.67
N ASN A 346 -22.29 -0.25 8.94
CA ASN A 346 -22.12 -1.36 9.88
C ASN A 346 -23.18 -2.45 9.69
N HIS A 347 -22.87 -3.65 10.16
CA HIS A 347 -23.79 -4.79 10.20
C HIS A 347 -25.06 -4.44 11.04
N PRO A 348 -26.29 -4.69 10.56
CA PRO A 348 -27.49 -4.60 11.39
C PRO A 348 -27.47 -5.69 12.48
N LEU A 349 -27.98 -5.42 13.68
CA LEU A 349 -27.95 -6.35 14.83
C LEU A 349 -28.74 -7.68 14.66
N SER A 350 -29.12 -8.09 13.44
CA SER A 350 -29.87 -9.32 13.17
C SER A 350 -28.98 -10.44 12.60
N THR A 351 -29.05 -11.61 13.23
CA THR A 351 -28.30 -12.85 12.95
C THR A 351 -28.80 -13.62 11.71
N ALA A 352 -29.04 -12.95 10.59
CA ALA A 352 -29.43 -13.64 9.36
C ALA A 352 -28.18 -14.10 8.59
N GLU A 353 -28.20 -15.30 8.02
CA GLU A 353 -27.18 -15.87 7.12
C GLU A 353 -27.03 -15.08 5.79
N GLN A 354 -27.76 -13.97 5.61
CA GLN A 354 -27.69 -13.05 4.47
C GLN A 354 -27.90 -11.61 4.97
N GLY A 355 -26.98 -10.71 4.65
CA GLY A 355 -27.05 -9.30 4.99
C GLY A 355 -27.70 -8.47 3.89
N ALA A 356 -28.56 -7.51 4.25
CA ALA A 356 -29.18 -6.58 3.31
C ALA A 356 -28.93 -5.14 3.76
N TYR A 357 -28.32 -4.35 2.88
CA TYR A 357 -27.78 -3.04 3.20
C TYR A 357 -28.26 -1.98 2.22
N SER A 358 -28.33 -0.74 2.70
CA SER A 358 -28.53 0.41 1.82
C SER A 358 -27.95 1.69 2.39
N LEU A 359 -27.47 2.55 1.50
CA LEU A 359 -27.03 3.91 1.78
C LEU A 359 -27.77 4.88 0.86
N SER A 360 -28.21 6.02 1.40
CA SER A 360 -28.81 7.10 0.62
C SER A 360 -27.89 8.32 0.56
N ASP A 361 -27.45 8.68 -0.65
CA ASP A 361 -26.67 9.88 -0.97
C ASP A 361 -27.60 11.02 -1.40
N SER A 362 -27.73 12.06 -0.58
CA SER A 362 -28.50 13.27 -0.89
C SER A 362 -27.63 14.46 -1.30
N ALA A 363 -26.30 14.36 -1.19
CA ALA A 363 -25.36 15.44 -1.46
C ALA A 363 -24.88 15.39 -2.92
N LEU A 364 -25.82 15.44 -3.87
CA LEU A 364 -25.53 15.27 -5.30
C LEU A 364 -25.13 16.59 -5.99
N PRO A 365 -24.17 16.59 -6.95
CA PRO A 365 -23.74 17.79 -7.68
C PRO A 365 -24.88 18.46 -8.45
N LEU A 366 -25.04 19.78 -8.34
CA LEU A 366 -26.17 20.54 -8.91
C LEU A 366 -26.16 20.61 -10.45
N TYR A 367 -25.07 20.24 -11.10
CA TYR A 367 -24.92 20.20 -12.56
C TYR A 367 -25.10 18.77 -13.09
N GLU A 368 -25.42 18.66 -14.37
CA GLU A 368 -25.54 17.36 -15.03
C GLU A 368 -24.19 16.64 -15.03
N THR A 369 -24.16 15.42 -14.49
CA THR A 369 -22.94 14.62 -14.39
C THR A 369 -23.29 13.13 -14.27
N ARG A 370 -22.27 12.27 -14.31
CA ARG A 370 -22.40 10.87 -13.95
C ARG A 370 -21.70 10.62 -12.63
N LEU A 371 -22.38 9.93 -11.71
CA LEU A 371 -21.79 9.47 -10.46
C LEU A 371 -21.44 7.98 -10.60
N TYR A 372 -20.35 7.59 -9.98
CA TYR A 372 -19.92 6.19 -9.88
C TYR A 372 -19.83 5.83 -8.41
N TYR A 373 -20.35 4.66 -8.06
CA TYR A 373 -20.33 4.12 -6.72
C TYR A 373 -19.63 2.76 -6.73
N ARG A 374 -18.86 2.46 -5.68
CA ARG A 374 -18.32 1.13 -5.43
C ARG A 374 -18.44 0.78 -3.97
N LEU A 375 -18.46 -0.52 -3.69
CA LEU A 375 -18.48 -1.05 -2.34
C LEU A 375 -17.07 -1.50 -1.97
N VAL A 376 -16.65 -1.15 -0.77
CA VAL A 376 -15.41 -1.62 -0.18
C VAL A 376 -15.79 -2.33 1.11
N GLN A 377 -15.38 -3.57 1.26
CA GLN A 377 -15.43 -4.26 2.54
C GLN A 377 -14.20 -3.91 3.36
N VAL A 378 -14.40 -3.75 4.66
CA VAL A 378 -13.33 -3.74 5.66
C VAL A 378 -13.44 -4.99 6.52
N ASP A 379 -12.32 -5.70 6.66
CA ASP A 379 -12.22 -6.89 7.49
C ASP A 379 -11.88 -6.57 8.97
N GLN A 380 -11.94 -7.56 9.85
CA GLN A 380 -11.61 -7.36 11.28
C GLN A 380 -10.15 -6.95 11.54
N SER A 381 -9.28 -7.13 10.56
CA SER A 381 -7.86 -6.73 10.56
C SER A 381 -7.64 -5.38 9.87
N SER A 382 -8.71 -4.62 9.59
CA SER A 382 -8.69 -3.32 8.91
C SER A 382 -8.19 -3.32 7.46
N ARG A 383 -8.14 -4.49 6.79
CA ARG A 383 -7.85 -4.55 5.35
C ARG A 383 -9.08 -4.21 4.54
N GLN A 384 -8.85 -3.52 3.42
CA GLN A 384 -9.89 -3.06 2.52
C GLN A 384 -9.90 -3.85 1.21
N GLN A 385 -11.08 -4.25 0.75
CA GLN A 385 -11.27 -4.93 -0.53
C GLN A 385 -12.47 -4.37 -1.28
N ILE A 386 -12.31 -4.08 -2.58
CA ILE A 386 -13.43 -3.68 -3.43
C ILE A 386 -14.31 -4.90 -3.70
N LEU A 387 -15.60 -4.76 -3.45
CA LEU A 387 -16.62 -5.78 -3.73
C LEU A 387 -17.46 -5.39 -4.94
N GLY A 388 -17.64 -6.35 -5.84
CA GLY A 388 -18.52 -6.23 -7.01
C GLY A 388 -18.04 -5.22 -8.06
N ASP A 389 -18.96 -4.89 -8.96
CA ASP A 389 -18.76 -3.93 -10.04
C ASP A 389 -18.89 -2.47 -9.57
N VAL A 390 -18.26 -1.56 -10.32
CA VAL A 390 -18.51 -0.12 -10.20
C VAL A 390 -19.84 0.25 -10.85
N LEU A 391 -20.77 0.82 -10.08
CA LEU A 391 -22.11 1.20 -10.52
C LEU A 391 -22.17 2.67 -10.93
N GLY A 392 -22.45 2.96 -12.21
CA GLY A 392 -22.51 4.32 -12.75
C GLY A 392 -23.93 4.80 -13.06
N ILE A 393 -24.35 5.93 -12.48
CA ILE A 393 -25.69 6.51 -12.66
C ILE A 393 -25.64 7.97 -13.14
N PRO A 394 -26.37 8.35 -14.21
CA PRO A 394 -26.47 9.75 -14.62
C PRO A 394 -27.35 10.54 -13.64
N ILE A 395 -26.91 11.74 -13.28
CA ILE A 395 -27.64 12.67 -12.44
C ILE A 395 -27.99 13.91 -13.26
N PRO A 396 -29.29 14.24 -13.40
CA PRO A 396 -29.70 15.44 -14.10
C PRO A 396 -29.25 16.67 -13.31
N GLY A 397 -28.78 17.68 -14.05
CA GLY A 397 -28.54 19.00 -13.47
C GLY A 397 -29.85 19.67 -13.06
N ILE A 398 -29.78 20.56 -12.09
CA ILE A 398 -30.90 21.44 -11.73
C ILE A 398 -30.85 22.65 -12.68
N SER A 399 -31.12 22.45 -13.98
CA SER A 399 -31.41 23.57 -14.89
C SER A 399 -32.91 23.67 -15.08
N SER A 400 -33.50 24.77 -14.63
CA SER A 400 -34.95 25.00 -14.67
C SER A 400 -35.49 25.42 -16.04
N GLU A 401 -34.75 25.28 -17.15
CA GLU A 401 -35.24 25.67 -18.47
C GLU A 401 -34.83 24.65 -19.55
N PRO A 402 -35.75 24.24 -20.46
CA PRO A 402 -35.42 23.35 -21.56
C PRO A 402 -34.36 23.99 -22.49
N LEU A 403 -33.37 23.20 -22.89
CA LEU A 403 -32.25 23.66 -23.73
C LEU A 403 -32.71 23.86 -25.19
N VAL A 404 -33.20 25.06 -25.53
CA VAL A 404 -33.68 25.40 -26.89
C VAL A 404 -32.53 25.68 -27.85
N TRP A 405 -31.45 26.28 -27.37
CA TRP A 405 -30.29 26.70 -28.17
C TRP A 405 -28.97 26.12 -27.62
N ARG A 406 -27.97 25.99 -28.49
CA ARG A 406 -26.60 25.59 -28.13
C ARG A 406 -25.57 26.41 -28.89
N MET A 407 -24.47 26.76 -28.22
CA MET A 407 -23.30 27.39 -28.86
C MET A 407 -22.14 26.41 -29.03
N TYR A 408 -21.51 26.46 -30.20
CA TYR A 408 -20.40 25.57 -30.57
C TYR A 408 -19.41 26.26 -31.55
N PRO A 409 -18.12 25.88 -31.54
CA PRO A 409 -17.50 24.98 -30.57
C PRO A 409 -17.36 25.66 -29.19
N ASN A 410 -17.38 24.86 -28.12
CA ASN A 410 -17.04 25.31 -26.77
C ASN A 410 -16.14 24.22 -26.14
N PRO A 411 -14.84 24.46 -25.89
CA PRO A 411 -14.13 25.75 -25.95
C PRO A 411 -13.90 26.34 -27.35
N VAL A 412 -13.73 27.66 -27.42
CA VAL A 412 -13.56 28.44 -28.66
C VAL A 412 -12.07 28.64 -28.95
N ALA A 413 -11.56 27.98 -30.00
CA ALA A 413 -10.17 28.09 -30.45
C ALA A 413 -10.10 28.78 -31.82
N GLY A 414 -9.94 30.11 -31.84
CA GLY A 414 -9.62 30.91 -33.04
C GLY A 414 -10.70 31.10 -34.12
N VAL A 415 -11.64 30.17 -34.32
CA VAL A 415 -12.52 30.12 -35.53
C VAL A 415 -13.93 30.73 -35.31
N GLY A 416 -14.14 31.52 -34.25
CA GLY A 416 -15.47 32.08 -33.92
C GLY A 416 -16.45 31.05 -33.34
N VAL A 417 -17.65 31.49 -32.97
CA VAL A 417 -18.70 30.65 -32.36
C VAL A 417 -19.97 30.72 -33.18
N ARG A 418 -20.66 29.59 -33.29
CA ARG A 418 -21.99 29.48 -33.90
C ARG A 418 -23.03 29.09 -32.87
N LEU A 419 -24.23 29.60 -33.06
CA LEU A 419 -25.47 29.27 -32.38
C LEU A 419 -26.26 28.28 -33.23
N SER A 420 -26.72 27.18 -32.63
CA SER A 420 -27.64 26.20 -33.22
C SER A 420 -28.93 26.17 -32.44
N LEU A 421 -30.04 26.10 -33.16
CA LEU A 421 -31.34 25.71 -32.61
C LEU A 421 -31.35 24.20 -32.38
N LEU A 422 -31.82 23.76 -31.22
CA LEU A 422 -32.00 22.35 -30.87
C LEU A 422 -33.47 21.94 -30.86
N ASP A 423 -34.36 22.84 -30.42
CA ASP A 423 -35.81 22.60 -30.40
C ASP A 423 -36.52 23.55 -31.36
N GLN A 424 -36.87 23.03 -32.54
CA GLN A 424 -37.56 23.80 -33.59
C GLN A 424 -38.96 24.25 -33.18
N ASN A 425 -39.61 23.59 -32.21
CA ASN A 425 -40.97 23.95 -31.78
C ASN A 425 -40.99 25.18 -30.88
N ARG A 426 -39.82 25.63 -30.41
CA ARG A 426 -39.66 26.72 -29.43
C ARG A 426 -39.13 28.01 -30.08
N TYR A 427 -38.95 28.03 -31.39
CA TYR A 427 -38.50 29.19 -32.16
C TYR A 427 -39.29 29.31 -33.47
N ASN A 428 -40.00 30.42 -33.65
CA ASN A 428 -40.85 30.66 -34.83
C ASN A 428 -40.31 31.75 -35.76
N GLY A 429 -39.00 32.01 -35.70
CA GLY A 429 -38.36 33.04 -36.52
C GLY A 429 -38.39 34.44 -35.89
N GLU A 430 -38.50 34.53 -34.56
CA GLU A 430 -38.42 35.80 -33.85
C GLU A 430 -37.01 36.43 -33.97
N PRO A 431 -36.87 37.76 -33.87
CA PRO A 431 -35.57 38.40 -33.79
C PRO A 431 -34.78 37.93 -32.56
N LEU A 432 -33.49 37.68 -32.76
CA LEU A 432 -32.58 37.18 -31.74
C LEU A 432 -31.76 38.34 -31.15
N HIS A 433 -31.80 38.48 -29.83
CA HIS A 433 -30.96 39.42 -29.10
C HIS A 433 -29.95 38.67 -28.24
N VAL A 434 -28.68 39.04 -28.36
CA VAL A 434 -27.60 38.43 -27.61
C VAL A 434 -26.88 39.48 -26.77
N SER A 435 -26.79 39.23 -25.47
CA SER A 435 -25.92 39.97 -24.56
C SER A 435 -24.83 39.04 -24.03
N VAL A 436 -23.56 39.39 -24.24
CA VAL A 436 -22.41 38.63 -23.75
C VAL A 436 -21.82 39.34 -22.55
N TYR A 437 -21.63 38.59 -21.46
CA TYR A 437 -21.07 39.07 -20.20
C TYR A 437 -19.73 38.38 -19.93
N GLY A 438 -18.70 39.19 -19.68
CA GLY A 438 -17.39 38.76 -19.18
C GLY A 438 -17.22 39.08 -17.70
N SER A 439 -15.98 39.01 -17.19
CA SER A 439 -15.66 39.30 -15.79
C SER A 439 -15.92 40.75 -15.37
N VAL A 440 -15.94 41.69 -16.31
CA VAL A 440 -16.13 43.14 -16.09
C VAL A 440 -17.55 43.61 -16.46
N GLY A 441 -18.49 42.67 -16.66
CA GLY A 441 -19.88 42.98 -17.02
C GLY A 441 -20.19 42.74 -18.50
N GLN A 442 -21.18 43.45 -19.05
CA GLN A 442 -21.60 43.27 -20.43
C GLN A 442 -20.52 43.79 -21.41
N VAL A 443 -20.04 42.92 -22.28
CA VAL A 443 -18.96 43.22 -23.24
C VAL A 443 -19.45 43.29 -24.69
N VAL A 444 -20.56 42.62 -25.01
CA VAL A 444 -21.14 42.62 -26.36
C VAL A 444 -22.66 42.66 -26.27
N ARG A 445 -23.28 43.37 -27.22
CA ARG A 445 -24.72 43.32 -27.49
C ARG A 445 -24.93 43.23 -29.00
N LEU A 446 -25.60 42.17 -29.46
CA LEU A 446 -25.95 41.93 -30.86
C LEU A 446 -27.47 41.77 -30.98
N GLU A 447 -28.01 42.17 -32.12
CA GLU A 447 -29.42 42.00 -32.46
C GLU A 447 -29.53 41.67 -33.94
N ASN A 448 -30.21 40.57 -34.27
CA ASN A 448 -30.37 40.12 -35.64
C ASN A 448 -31.77 39.56 -35.89
N LYS A 449 -32.26 39.71 -37.12
CA LYS A 449 -33.60 39.24 -37.52
C LYS A 449 -33.64 37.73 -37.78
N ASP A 450 -32.48 37.12 -38.04
CA ASP A 450 -32.35 35.71 -38.33
C ASP A 450 -31.07 35.11 -37.74
N LEU A 451 -31.02 33.77 -37.69
CA LEU A 451 -29.92 33.02 -37.10
C LEU A 451 -28.61 33.13 -37.90
N GLU A 452 -28.68 33.29 -39.23
CA GLU A 452 -27.49 33.31 -40.08
C GLU A 452 -26.74 34.63 -39.91
N GLY A 453 -27.44 35.76 -39.92
CA GLY A 453 -26.87 37.08 -39.62
C GLY A 453 -26.25 37.13 -38.22
N LEU A 454 -26.94 36.57 -37.22
CA LEU A 454 -26.39 36.49 -35.86
C LEU A 454 -25.10 35.64 -35.81
N ASN A 455 -25.07 34.52 -36.52
CA ASN A 455 -23.89 33.66 -36.58
C ASN A 455 -22.69 34.34 -37.24
N GLN A 456 -22.92 35.14 -38.28
CA GLN A 456 -21.86 35.91 -38.92
C GLN A 456 -21.25 36.93 -37.94
N GLU A 457 -22.08 37.66 -37.19
CA GLU A 457 -21.61 38.62 -36.20
C GLU A 457 -20.93 37.97 -34.98
N LEU A 458 -21.44 36.82 -34.50
CA LEU A 458 -20.80 36.07 -33.42
C LEU A 458 -19.42 35.53 -33.86
N CYS A 459 -19.30 35.09 -35.11
CA CYS A 459 -18.03 34.64 -35.68
C CYS A 459 -16.98 35.76 -35.78
N THR A 460 -17.38 37.02 -35.95
CA THR A 460 -16.44 38.15 -35.98
C THR A 460 -16.17 38.73 -34.59
N THR A 461 -17.17 38.73 -33.71
CA THR A 461 -17.12 39.47 -32.44
C THR A 461 -16.54 38.64 -31.29
N ILE A 462 -16.86 37.35 -31.19
CA ILE A 462 -16.34 36.50 -30.09
C ILE A 462 -14.81 36.33 -30.16
N PRO A 463 -14.16 36.21 -31.34
CA PRO A 463 -12.69 36.16 -31.42
C PRO A 463 -11.97 37.40 -30.90
N THR A 464 -12.60 38.58 -30.91
CA THR A 464 -11.96 39.82 -30.40
C THR A 464 -11.99 39.92 -28.88
N LEU A 465 -12.73 39.03 -28.20
CA LEU A 465 -12.80 39.02 -26.75
C LEU A 465 -11.55 38.36 -26.14
N PRO A 466 -11.06 38.86 -24.99
CA PRO A 466 -9.98 38.21 -24.25
C PRO A 466 -10.28 36.75 -23.90
N THR A 467 -9.24 35.96 -23.68
CA THR A 467 -9.38 34.58 -23.18
C THR A 467 -10.07 34.58 -21.82
N GLY A 468 -11.08 33.74 -21.64
CA GLY A 468 -11.90 33.74 -20.43
C GLY A 468 -13.23 33.02 -20.58
N VAL A 469 -14.00 33.01 -19.50
CA VAL A 469 -15.36 32.44 -19.45
C VAL A 469 -16.36 33.55 -19.71
N TYR A 470 -17.29 33.32 -20.63
CA TYR A 470 -18.36 34.25 -20.94
C TYR A 470 -19.72 33.60 -20.73
N VAL A 471 -20.64 34.38 -20.17
CA VAL A 471 -22.05 34.03 -20.03
C VAL A 471 -22.83 34.80 -21.08
N ILE A 472 -23.62 34.08 -21.87
CA ILE A 472 -24.36 34.62 -23.00
C ILE A 472 -25.83 34.52 -22.68
N HIS A 473 -26.50 35.66 -22.67
CA HIS A 473 -27.94 35.75 -22.53
C HIS A 473 -28.53 35.94 -23.93
N LEU A 474 -29.26 34.93 -24.39
CA LEU A 474 -29.98 34.93 -25.64
C LEU A 474 -31.47 35.17 -25.36
N TYR A 475 -32.10 36.07 -26.11
CA TYR A 475 -33.52 36.40 -26.01
C TYR A 475 -34.17 36.27 -27.39
N TRP A 476 -35.38 35.70 -27.44
CA TRP A 476 -36.21 35.63 -28.64
C TRP A 476 -37.68 35.67 -28.22
N GLY A 477 -38.48 36.55 -28.82
CA GLY A 477 -39.84 36.79 -28.34
C GLY A 477 -39.87 37.14 -26.83
N ASN A 478 -40.61 36.36 -26.05
CA ASN A 478 -40.66 36.48 -24.57
C ASN A 478 -39.77 35.45 -23.84
N GLU A 479 -39.03 34.65 -24.60
CA GLU A 479 -38.20 33.57 -24.09
C GLU A 479 -36.76 34.04 -23.94
N HIS A 480 -36.03 33.40 -23.02
CA HIS A 480 -34.61 33.67 -22.84
C HIS A 480 -33.86 32.43 -22.40
N GLN A 481 -32.58 32.36 -22.75
CA GLN A 481 -31.72 31.27 -22.37
C GLN A 481 -30.33 31.76 -22.03
N ARG A 482 -29.73 31.18 -21.00
CA ARG A 482 -28.34 31.42 -20.61
C ARG A 482 -27.45 30.31 -21.11
N LEU A 483 -26.40 30.70 -21.82
CA LEU A 483 -25.41 29.83 -22.44
C LEU A 483 -24.03 30.20 -21.88
N LYS A 484 -23.13 29.22 -21.78
CA LYS A 484 -21.76 29.44 -21.30
C LYS A 484 -20.78 29.05 -22.38
N ILE A 485 -19.80 29.91 -22.65
CA ILE A 485 -18.68 29.60 -23.54
C ILE A 485 -17.32 29.86 -22.86
N ILE A 486 -16.30 29.09 -23.27
CA ILE A 486 -14.92 29.23 -22.81
C ILE A 486 -14.07 29.67 -24.00
N LYS A 487 -13.53 30.89 -23.97
CA LYS A 487 -12.57 31.39 -24.96
C LYS A 487 -11.15 31.03 -24.51
N ARG A 488 -10.44 30.26 -25.32
CA ARG A 488 -9.02 29.93 -25.12
C ARG A 488 -8.10 30.81 -25.94
#